data_AF-A0A3N5MHY9-F1
#
_entry.id   AF-A0A3N5MHY9-F1
#
_cell.length_a   1.000
_cell.length_b   1.000
_cell.length_c   1.000
_cell.angle_alpha   90.00
_cell.angle_beta   90.00
_cell.angle_gamma   90.00
#
_symmetry.space_group_name_H-M   'P 1'
#
loop_
_entity.id
_entity.type
_entity.pdbx_description
1 polymer ?
#
loop_
_entity_poly.entity_id
_entity_poly.type
_entity_poly.pdbx_seq_one_letter_code
_entity_poly.pdbx_strand_id
1 'polypeptide(L)'
;MKEEDVDWLVYHQLPDGAPVTPDTLATRCGLTVPDVEASLTRLERSCLVERTGSSVRMLTFGEALIKNQVKYEDDLPFTIENGVIRVKKKTACQE
;
A
#
# COMPACT_ATOMS: atom_id res chain seq x y z
N MET A 1 17.04 -8.18 14.17
CA MET A 1 15.58 -8.29 14.37
C MET A 1 15.02 -9.04 13.17
N LYS A 2 13.96 -9.84 13.31
CA LYS A 2 13.35 -10.47 12.12
C LYS A 2 12.67 -9.38 11.28
N GLU A 3 12.50 -9.62 9.98
CA GLU A 3 11.91 -8.63 9.09
C GLU A 3 10.49 -8.26 9.53
N GLU A 4 9.72 -9.24 10.00
CA GLU A 4 8.34 -9.07 10.44
C GLU A 4 8.23 -8.22 11.72
N ASP A 5 9.20 -8.34 12.62
CA ASP A 5 9.26 -7.51 13.84
C ASP A 5 9.53 -6.03 13.49
N VAL A 6 10.41 -5.80 12.49
CA VAL A 6 10.70 -4.45 11.97
C VAL A 6 9.46 -3.89 11.28
N ASP A 7 8.80 -4.69 10.44
CA ASP A 7 7.59 -4.28 9.71
C ASP A 7 6.46 -3.91 10.66
N TRP A 8 6.25 -4.73 11.69
CA TRP A 8 5.29 -4.44 12.75
C TRP A 8 5.61 -3.11 13.45
N LEU A 9 6.87 -2.92 13.86
CA LEU A 9 7.29 -1.69 14.54
C LEU A 9 7.09 -0.45 13.67
N VAL A 10 7.55 -0.48 12.42
CA VAL A 10 7.42 0.63 11.47
C VAL A 10 5.95 0.94 11.19
N TYR A 11 5.14 -0.09 10.94
CA TYR A 11 3.72 0.06 10.64
C TYR A 11 2.95 0.71 11.81
N HIS A 12 3.25 0.31 13.05
CA HIS A 12 2.59 0.87 14.24
C HIS A 12 3.02 2.29 14.60
N GLN A 13 4.12 2.79 14.06
CA GLN A 13 4.57 4.17 14.26
C GLN A 13 4.05 5.16 13.20
N LEU A 14 3.33 4.65 12.19
CA LEU A 14 2.64 5.48 11.21
C LEU A 14 1.46 6.19 11.88
N PRO A 15 1.32 7.51 11.69
CA PRO A 15 0.15 8.22 12.19
C PRO A 15 -1.09 7.93 11.32
N ASP A 16 -2.25 7.84 11.96
CA ASP A 16 -3.53 7.61 11.27
C ASP A 16 -3.82 8.74 10.27
N GLY A 17 -3.94 8.37 8.99
CA GLY A 17 -4.34 9.27 7.91
C GLY A 17 -3.37 10.40 7.56
N ALA A 18 -2.22 10.51 8.23
CA ALA A 18 -1.25 11.58 7.99
C ALA A 18 0.02 11.04 7.31
N PRO A 19 0.54 11.73 6.27
CA PRO A 19 1.81 11.38 5.67
C PRO A 19 2.98 11.70 6.62
N VAL A 20 4.00 10.84 6.63
CA VAL A 20 5.24 10.99 7.41
C VAL A 20 6.46 10.66 6.55
N THR A 21 7.63 11.19 6.88
CA THR A 21 8.86 10.87 6.15
C THR A 21 9.57 9.62 6.71
N PRO A 22 10.32 8.87 5.88
CA PRO A 22 11.16 7.77 6.34
C PRO A 22 12.14 8.17 7.45
N ASP A 23 12.75 9.35 7.40
CA ASP A 23 13.64 9.86 8.46
C ASP A 23 12.94 10.04 9.81
N THR A 24 11.69 10.51 9.78
CA THR A 24 10.88 10.66 10.99
C THR A 24 10.55 9.29 11.57
N LEU A 25 10.22 8.31 10.74
CA LEU A 25 9.98 6.93 11.17
C LEU A 25 11.24 6.28 11.73
N ALA A 26 12.39 6.47 11.09
CA ALA A 26 13.69 5.98 11.58
C ALA A 26 13.98 6.51 12.99
N THR A 27 13.75 7.80 13.21
CA THR A 27 13.88 8.44 14.52
C THR A 27 12.92 7.84 15.55
N ARG A 28 11.63 7.66 15.21
CA ARG A 28 10.61 7.11 16.12
C ARG A 28 10.84 5.65 16.48
N CYS A 29 11.29 4.85 15.51
CA CYS A 29 11.52 3.42 15.67
C CYS A 29 12.90 3.10 16.28
N GLY A 30 13.82 4.07 16.33
CA GLY A 30 15.21 3.82 16.71
C GLY A 30 15.93 2.92 15.70
N LEU A 31 15.61 3.06 14.41
CA LEU A 31 16.14 2.26 13.31
C LEU A 31 16.96 3.12 12.36
N THR A 32 17.75 2.48 11.49
CA THR A 32 18.41 3.18 10.39
C THR A 32 17.40 3.47 9.27
N VAL A 33 17.63 4.54 8.50
CA VAL A 33 16.79 4.86 7.34
C VAL A 33 16.74 3.70 6.33
N PRO A 34 17.85 3.01 6.00
CA PRO A 34 17.81 1.83 5.14
C PRO A 34 16.90 0.70 5.65
N ASP A 35 16.88 0.44 6.96
CA ASP A 35 16.01 -0.60 7.54
C ASP A 35 14.53 -0.23 7.44
N VAL A 36 14.22 1.05 7.69
CA VAL A 36 12.86 1.60 7.49
C VAL A 36 12.46 1.52 6.02
N GLU A 37 13.34 1.89 5.10
CA GLU A 37 13.06 1.84 3.66
C GLU A 37 12.79 0.42 3.15
N ALA A 38 13.58 -0.56 3.62
CA ALA A 38 13.34 -1.97 3.32
C ALA A 38 11.98 -2.45 3.85
N SER A 39 11.62 -2.03 5.07
CA SER A 39 10.32 -2.31 5.68
C SER A 39 9.15 -1.68 4.90
N LEU A 40 9.25 -0.38 4.61
CA LEU A 40 8.25 0.34 3.82
C LEU A 40 8.05 -0.30 2.44
N THR A 41 9.11 -0.83 1.83
CA THR A 41 9.03 -1.58 0.56
C THR A 41 8.18 -2.85 0.70
N ARG A 42 8.36 -3.62 1.78
CA ARG A 42 7.54 -4.81 2.06
C ARG A 42 6.09 -4.45 2.37
N LEU A 43 5.88 -3.43 3.20
CA LEU A 43 4.54 -2.95 3.57
C LEU A 43 3.76 -2.42 2.34
N GLU A 44 4.44 -1.72 1.44
CA GLU A 44 3.85 -1.23 0.18
C GLU A 44 3.50 -2.40 -0.75
N ARG A 45 4.39 -3.39 -0.87
CA ARG A 45 4.10 -4.64 -1.61
C ARG A 45 2.90 -5.37 -1.03
N SER A 46 2.68 -5.31 0.28
CA SER A 46 1.52 -5.90 0.97
C SER A 46 0.27 -5.00 0.92
N CYS A 47 0.31 -3.87 0.21
CA CYS A 47 -0.80 -2.92 0.08
C CYS A 47 -1.29 -2.37 1.43
N LEU A 48 -0.39 -2.18 2.40
CA LEU A 48 -0.69 -1.61 3.71
C LEU A 48 -0.36 -0.11 3.82
N VAL A 49 0.59 0.35 3.01
CA VAL A 49 1.03 1.75 2.96
C VAL A 49 1.08 2.24 1.52
N GLU A 50 1.11 3.55 1.37
CA GLU A 50 1.34 4.22 0.10
C GLU A 50 2.41 5.28 0.24
N ARG A 51 3.31 5.33 -0.75
CA ARG A 51 4.29 6.41 -0.89
C ARG A 51 3.75 7.51 -1.79
N THR A 52 3.94 8.75 -1.38
CA THR A 52 3.64 9.94 -2.18
C THR A 52 4.83 10.88 -2.10
N GLY A 53 5.63 10.94 -3.16
CA GLY A 53 6.89 11.68 -3.17
C GLY A 53 7.84 11.16 -2.09
N SER A 54 8.23 12.03 -1.17
CA SER A 54 9.10 11.72 -0.03
C SER A 54 8.37 11.30 1.25
N SER A 55 7.05 11.10 1.16
CA SER A 55 6.21 10.76 2.31
C SER A 55 5.56 9.39 2.16
N VAL A 56 5.22 8.79 3.29
CA VAL A 56 4.48 7.53 3.38
C VAL A 56 3.29 7.71 4.31
N ARG A 57 2.16 7.08 3.97
CA ARG A 57 0.97 7.02 4.82
C ARG A 57 0.43 5.61 4.92
N MET A 58 -0.29 5.33 6.01
CA MET A 58 -1.09 4.12 6.13
C MET A 58 -2.29 4.19 5.16
N LEU A 59 -2.61 3.07 4.53
CA LEU A 59 -3.84 2.90 3.78
C LEU A 59 -4.98 2.56 4.75
N THR A 60 -6.15 3.14 4.52
CA THR A 60 -7.36 2.67 5.18
C THR A 60 -7.67 1.24 4.75
N PHE A 61 -8.45 0.52 5.56
CA PHE A 61 -8.87 -0.84 5.24
C PHE A 61 -9.54 -0.95 3.85
N GLY A 62 -10.38 0.02 3.49
CA GLY A 62 -11.02 0.07 2.17
C GLY A 62 -10.03 0.27 1.03
N GLU A 63 -9.06 1.17 1.18
CA GLU A 63 -8.00 1.37 0.18
C GLU A 63 -7.13 0.13 0.02
N ALA A 64 -6.76 -0.52 1.13
CA ALA A 64 -5.99 -1.76 1.11
C ALA A 64 -6.75 -2.88 0.38
N LEU A 65 -8.05 -3.05 0.65
CA LEU A 65 -8.90 -4.01 -0.06
C LEU A 65 -8.94 -3.74 -1.56
N ILE A 66 -9.22 -2.49 -1.96
CA ILE A 66 -9.31 -2.12 -3.37
C ILE A 66 -7.96 -2.32 -4.07
N LYS A 67 -6.84 -1.93 -3.44
CA LYS A 67 -5.50 -2.15 -4.01
C LYS A 67 -5.18 -3.63 -4.17
N ASN A 68 -5.50 -4.45 -3.17
CA ASN A 68 -5.32 -5.90 -3.29
C ASN A 68 -6.17 -6.47 -4.42
N GLN A 69 -7.43 -6.05 -4.52
CA GLN A 69 -8.33 -6.50 -5.58
C GLN A 69 -7.78 -6.14 -6.96
N VAL A 70 -7.38 -4.90 -7.17
CA VAL A 70 -6.75 -4.45 -8.43
C VAL A 70 -5.44 -5.19 -8.73
N LYS A 71 -4.66 -5.54 -7.71
CA LYS A 71 -3.36 -6.19 -7.86
C LYS A 71 -3.45 -7.68 -8.20
N TYR A 72 -4.49 -8.36 -7.73
CA TYR A 72 -4.59 -9.83 -7.81
C TYR A 72 -5.78 -10.33 -8.64
N GLU A 73 -6.76 -9.48 -8.96
CA GLU A 73 -7.96 -9.86 -9.72
C GLU A 73 -7.89 -9.32 -11.15
N ASP A 74 -7.41 -10.16 -12.08
CA ASP A 74 -7.24 -9.79 -13.50
C ASP A 74 -8.59 -9.68 -14.25
N ASP A 75 -9.63 -10.39 -13.77
CA ASP A 75 -10.93 -10.51 -14.42
C ASP A 75 -11.99 -9.57 -13.85
N LEU A 76 -11.58 -8.53 -13.13
CA LEU A 76 -12.48 -7.51 -12.59
C LEU A 76 -13.48 -7.04 -13.64
N PRO A 77 -14.79 -7.02 -13.35
CA PRO A 77 -15.82 -6.67 -14.33
C PRO A 77 -15.86 -5.17 -14.62
N PHE A 78 -14.89 -4.40 -14.12
CA PHE A 78 -14.78 -2.97 -14.34
C PHE A 78 -13.33 -2.54 -14.63
N THR A 79 -13.19 -1.37 -15.25
CA THR A 79 -11.92 -0.65 -15.41
C THR A 79 -12.02 0.70 -14.70
N ILE A 80 -10.90 1.17 -14.15
CA ILE A 80 -10.79 2.49 -13.50
C ILE A 80 -9.70 3.27 -14.23
N GLU A 81 -10.09 4.30 -14.99
CA GLU A 81 -9.17 5.13 -15.77
C GLU A 81 -9.55 6.60 -15.64
N ASN A 82 -8.58 7.47 -15.31
CA ASN A 82 -8.79 8.92 -15.17
C ASN A 82 -9.98 9.30 -14.26
N GLY A 83 -10.21 8.53 -13.20
CA GLY A 83 -11.34 8.74 -12.27
C GLY A 83 -12.69 8.24 -12.78
N VAL A 84 -12.74 7.55 -13.91
CA VAL A 84 -13.97 6.96 -14.47
C VAL A 84 -13.98 5.46 -14.24
N ILE A 85 -15.06 4.95 -13.66
CA ILE A 85 -15.31 3.52 -13.50
C ILE A 85 -16.22 3.05 -14.64
N ARG A 86 -15.79 2.07 -15.43
CA ARG A 86 -16.56 1.49 -16.55
C ARG A 86 -16.76 0.00 -16.34
N VAL A 87 -17.95 -0.51 -16.62
CA VAL A 87 -18.19 -1.96 -16.65
C VAL A 87 -17.59 -2.53 -17.95
N LYS A 88 -16.76 -3.58 -17.85
CA LYS A 88 -16.29 -4.35 -19.00
C LYS A 88 -17.51 -5.04 -19.64
N LYS A 89 -17.75 -4.81 -20.93
CA LYS A 89 -18.75 -5.59 -21.65
C LYS A 89 -18.24 -7.03 -21.71
N LYS A 90 -18.93 -7.98 -21.09
CA LYS A 90 -18.69 -9.40 -21.34
C LYS A 90 -18.91 -9.63 -22.83
N THR A 91 -17.89 -10.04 -23.57
CA THR A 91 -18.10 -10.61 -24.90
C THR A 91 -18.97 -11.83 -24.67
N ALA A 92 -20.20 -11.81 -25.19
CA ALA A 92 -21.05 -13.00 -25.16
C ALA A 92 -20.24 -14.16 -25.78
N CYS A 93 -20.24 -15.32 -25.11
CA CYS A 93 -19.77 -16.57 -25.70
C CYS A 93 -20.39 -16.67 -27.11
N GLN A 94 -19.56 -16.70 -28.15
CA GLN A 94 -20.01 -17.22 -29.42
C GLN A 94 -20.11 -18.73 -29.22
N GLU A 95 -21.34 -19.24 -29.24
CA GLU A 95 -21.67 -20.67 -29.32
C GLU A 95 -21.10 -21.31 -30.60
#